data_AF-A0A174FQB8-F1
#
_entry.id   AF-A0A174FQB8-F1
#
_cell.length_a   1.000
_cell.length_b   1.000
_cell.length_c   1.000
_cell.angle_alpha   90.00
_cell.angle_beta   90.00
_cell.angle_gamma   90.00
#
_symmetry.space_group_name_H-M   'P 1'
#
loop_
_entity.id
_entity.type
_entity.pdbx_description
1 polymer ?
#
loop_
_entity_poly.entity_id
_entity_poly.type
_entity_poly.pdbx_seq_one_letter_code
_entity_poly.pdbx_strand_id
1 'polypeptide(L)'
;MVTFRLIEETGQYLTYWYFPNGNEDEMYGIILIDKLNETVEIQKMAHDDFSHIVTVDEQNELRNSINETRKEEGLPLLTEEEWPSATTALTKTFFADHAISKIIESYNSGEILKEGMSAWY
;
A
#
# COMPACT_ATOMS: atom_id res chain seq x y z
N MET A 1 1.39 14.89 -2.39
CA MET A 1 1.01 14.17 -3.63
C MET A 1 2.15 13.25 -4.03
N VAL A 2 1.91 12.21 -4.82
CA VAL A 2 2.94 11.32 -5.39
C VAL A 2 2.60 11.08 -6.85
N THR A 3 3.60 11.06 -7.71
CA THR A 3 3.46 10.57 -9.09
C THR A 3 4.16 9.24 -9.23
N PHE A 4 3.72 8.42 -10.17
CA PHE A 4 4.36 7.14 -10.45
C PHE A 4 4.31 6.82 -11.94
N ARG A 5 5.25 5.99 -12.39
CA ARG A 5 5.38 5.56 -13.77
C ARG A 5 5.80 4.11 -13.85
N LEU A 6 5.16 3.35 -14.72
CA LEU A 6 5.54 1.99 -15.07
C LEU A 6 6.79 2.05 -15.95
N ILE A 7 7.84 1.36 -15.51
CA ILE A 7 9.13 1.31 -16.21
C ILE A 7 9.33 -0.03 -16.89
N GLU A 8 8.80 -1.09 -16.29
CA GLU A 8 8.90 -2.43 -16.84
C GLU A 8 7.58 -3.19 -16.63
N GLU A 9 7.08 -3.76 -17.72
CA GLU A 9 5.97 -4.71 -17.70
C GLU A 9 6.45 -6.04 -18.25
N THR A 10 6.36 -7.08 -17.43
CA THR A 10 6.64 -8.45 -17.82
C THR A 10 5.42 -9.33 -17.56
N GLY A 11 5.48 -10.60 -17.98
CA GLY A 11 4.40 -11.55 -17.72
C GLY A 11 4.12 -11.73 -16.22
N GLN A 12 5.16 -11.68 -15.39
CA GLN A 12 5.09 -11.93 -13.94
C GLN A 12 5.14 -10.65 -13.10
N TYR A 13 5.90 -9.64 -13.52
CA TYR A 13 6.18 -8.46 -12.71
C TYR A 13 5.78 -7.16 -13.38
N LEU A 14 5.31 -6.21 -12.58
CA LEU A 14 5.21 -4.80 -12.94
C LEU A 14 6.14 -3.99 -12.05
N THR A 15 7.05 -3.23 -12.65
CA THR A 15 8.00 -2.38 -11.93
C THR A 15 7.64 -0.92 -12.15
N TYR A 16 7.35 -0.22 -11.05
CA TYR A 16 7.02 1.19 -11.04
C TYR A 16 8.10 2.01 -10.36
N TRP A 17 8.38 3.19 -10.90
CA TRP A 17 9.04 4.26 -10.17
C TRP A 17 8.00 5.19 -9.58
N TYR A 18 8.23 5.65 -8.36
CA TYR A 18 7.40 6.68 -7.73
C TYR A 18 8.25 7.84 -7.25
N PHE A 19 7.65 9.03 -7.31
CA PHE A 19 8.29 10.31 -7.06
C PHE A 19 7.47 11.07 -6.01
N PRO A 20 7.98 11.17 -4.76
CA PRO A 20 7.40 12.03 -3.75
C PRO A 20 7.24 13.46 -4.28
N ASN A 21 6.07 14.05 -4.03
CA ASN A 21 5.73 15.41 -4.46
C ASN A 21 5.86 15.68 -5.98
N GLY A 22 5.94 14.64 -6.81
CA GLY A 22 6.13 14.77 -8.25
C GLY A 22 7.51 15.29 -8.66
N ASN A 23 8.49 15.24 -7.75
CA ASN A 23 9.84 15.70 -8.04
C ASN A 23 10.64 14.59 -8.75
N GLU A 24 10.74 14.67 -10.08
CA GLU A 24 11.49 13.70 -10.90
C GLU A 24 13.02 13.91 -10.84
N ASP A 25 13.49 15.07 -10.38
CA ASP A 25 14.92 15.35 -10.18
C ASP A 25 15.47 14.66 -8.91
N GLU A 26 14.59 14.23 -8.00
CA GLU A 26 14.96 13.50 -6.79
C GLU A 26 15.08 11.99 -6.99
N MET A 27 15.77 11.32 -6.07
CA MET A 27 15.91 9.87 -6.10
C MET A 27 14.55 9.19 -5.95
N TYR A 28 14.07 8.64 -7.07
CA TYR A 28 12.87 7.81 -7.13
C TYR A 28 12.97 6.56 -6.25
N GLY A 29 11.81 6.13 -5.79
CA GLY A 29 11.61 4.82 -5.19
C GLY A 29 11.09 3.82 -6.22
N ILE A 30 11.16 2.53 -5.89
CA ILE A 30 10.82 1.42 -6.77
C ILE A 30 9.79 0.54 -6.07
N ILE A 31 8.66 0.34 -6.74
CA ILE A 31 7.59 -0.57 -6.35
C ILE A 31 7.59 -1.74 -7.34
N LEU A 32 7.55 -2.96 -6.83
CA LEU A 32 7.42 -4.20 -7.59
C LEU A 32 6.07 -4.83 -7.27
N ILE A 33 5.32 -5.21 -8.30
CA ILE A 33 4.09 -5.98 -8.16
C ILE A 33 4.32 -7.34 -8.81
N ASP A 34 4.17 -8.41 -8.03
CA ASP A 34 4.17 -9.78 -8.54
C ASP A 34 2.72 -10.19 -8.86
N LYS A 35 2.45 -10.39 -10.14
CA LYS A 35 1.13 -10.76 -10.67
C LYS A 35 0.74 -12.21 -10.35
N LEU A 36 1.71 -13.09 -10.09
CA LEU A 36 1.46 -14.50 -9.78
C LEU A 36 1.18 -14.72 -8.31
N ASN A 37 1.93 -14.04 -7.44
CA ASN A 37 1.77 -14.15 -5.99
C ASN A 37 0.78 -13.11 -5.43
N GLU A 38 0.31 -12.18 -6.26
CA GLU A 38 -0.57 -11.06 -5.87
C GLU A 38 0.03 -10.22 -4.73
N THR A 39 1.36 -10.09 -4.71
CA THR A 39 2.11 -9.35 -3.70
C THR A 39 2.64 -8.03 -4.26
N VAL A 40 2.79 -7.06 -3.36
CA VAL A 40 3.42 -5.76 -3.66
C VAL A 40 4.59 -5.57 -2.71
N GLU A 41 5.73 -5.18 -3.25
CA GLU A 41 6.96 -4.94 -2.50
C GLU A 41 7.59 -3.61 -2.88
N ILE A 42 8.14 -2.91 -1.89
CA ILE A 42 8.90 -1.68 -2.10
C ILE A 42 10.38 -2.06 -2.12
N GLN A 43 10.96 -2.23 -3.32
CA GLN A 43 12.37 -2.61 -3.46
C GLN A 43 13.32 -1.49 -3.03
N LYS A 44 12.91 -0.23 -3.24
CA LYS A 44 13.72 0.94 -2.90
C LYS A 44 12.79 2.06 -2.47
N MET A 45 13.01 2.62 -1.28
CA MET A 45 12.29 3.83 -0.88
C MET A 45 12.88 5.05 -1.59
N ALA A 46 12.02 5.99 -1.98
CA ALA A 46 12.46 7.30 -2.44
C ALA A 46 13.12 8.06 -1.27
N HIS A 47 14.00 9.01 -1.59
CA HIS A 47 14.79 9.69 -0.57
C HIS A 47 13.95 10.51 0.42
N ASP A 48 12.92 11.20 -0.09
CA ASP A 48 12.01 12.03 0.70
C ASP A 48 10.83 11.22 1.29
N ASP A 49 10.80 9.91 1.03
CA ASP A 49 9.79 9.03 1.63
C ASP A 49 10.21 8.60 3.03
N PHE A 50 9.21 8.38 3.88
CA PHE A 50 9.43 7.98 5.26
C PHE A 50 8.52 6.80 5.59
N SER A 51 9.03 5.94 6.46
CA SER A 51 8.31 4.78 6.93
C SER A 51 8.00 4.87 8.41
N HIS A 52 6.90 4.23 8.77
CA HIS A 52 6.49 4.04 10.15
C HIS A 52 6.22 2.56 10.37
N ILE A 53 6.77 2.01 11.45
CA ILE A 53 6.53 0.62 11.83
C ILE A 53 5.30 0.61 12.73
N VAL A 54 4.21 0.03 12.24
CA VAL A 54 3.02 -0.27 13.03
C VAL A 54 3.27 -1.61 13.72
N THR A 55 3.32 -1.58 15.05
CA THR A 55 3.59 -2.79 15.84
C THR A 55 2.43 -3.78 15.78
N VAL A 56 2.69 -5.03 16.17
CA VAL A 56 1.64 -6.05 16.30
C VAL A 56 0.56 -5.62 17.30
N ASP A 57 0.97 -4.99 18.40
CA ASP A 57 0.08 -4.53 19.46
C ASP A 57 -0.85 -3.43 18.94
N GLU A 58 -0.32 -2.40 18.27
CA GLU A 58 -1.11 -1.32 17.67
C GLU A 58 -2.12 -1.84 16.62
N GLN A 59 -1.72 -2.81 15.79
CA GLN A 59 -2.63 -3.42 14.82
C GLN A 59 -3.78 -4.17 15.51
N ASN A 60 -3.49 -4.91 16.58
CA ASN A 60 -4.49 -5.67 17.31
C ASN A 60 -5.38 -4.74 18.17
N GLU A 61 -4.85 -3.65 18.71
CA GLU A 61 -5.63 -2.60 19.38
C GLU A 61 -6.62 -1.94 18.42
N LEU A 62 -6.19 -1.61 17.19
CA LEU A 62 -7.09 -1.11 16.15
C LEU A 62 -8.20 -2.12 15.84
N ARG A 63 -7.83 -3.40 15.63
CA ARG A 63 -8.80 -4.47 15.37
C ARG A 63 -9.83 -4.59 16.51
N ASN A 64 -9.38 -4.54 17.76
CA ASN A 64 -10.24 -4.60 18.94
C ASN A 64 -11.18 -3.39 19.01
N SER A 65 -10.67 -2.18 18.73
CA SER A 65 -11.48 -0.96 18.70
C SER A 65 -12.58 -1.01 17.62
N ILE A 66 -12.27 -1.53 16.43
CA ILE A 66 -13.27 -1.72 15.36
C ILE A 66 -14.33 -2.73 15.79
N ASN A 67 -13.92 -3.84 16.40
CA ASN A 67 -14.86 -4.86 16.89
C ASN A 67 -15.76 -4.35 18.02
N GLU A 68 -15.25 -3.54 18.95
CA GLU A 68 -16.10 -2.90 19.97
C GLU A 68 -17.09 -1.92 19.33
N THR A 69 -16.68 -1.13 18.34
CA THR A 69 -17.60 -0.25 17.59
C THR A 69 -18.71 -1.05 16.91
N ARG A 70 -18.37 -2.15 16.22
CA ARG A 70 -19.34 -3.03 15.55
C ARG A 70 -20.34 -3.62 16.54
N LYS A 71 -19.87 -4.03 17.71
CA LYS A 71 -20.70 -4.56 18.80
C LYS A 71 -21.66 -3.50 19.34
N GLU A 72 -21.22 -2.26 19.50
CA GLU A 72 -22.09 -1.13 19.86
C GLU A 72 -23.16 -0.86 18.80
N GLU A 73 -22.82 -1.03 17.51
CA GLU A 73 -23.75 -0.92 16.38
C GLU A 73 -24.65 -2.17 16.19
N GLY A 74 -24.49 -3.21 17.02
CA GLY A 74 -25.23 -4.48 16.90
C GLY A 74 -24.83 -5.34 15.69
N LEU A 75 -23.69 -5.05 15.08
CA LEU A 75 -23.09 -5.82 14.00
C LEU A 75 -22.28 -7.00 14.55
N PRO A 76 -22.17 -8.12 13.81
CA PRO A 76 -21.28 -9.20 14.20
C PRO A 76 -19.83 -8.74 14.19
N LEU A 77 -19.07 -9.23 15.16
CA LEU A 77 -17.63 -9.08 15.21
C LEU A 77 -16.99 -9.72 13.99
N LEU A 78 -15.90 -9.14 13.52
CA LEU A 78 -15.08 -9.73 12.48
C LEU A 78 -14.38 -10.97 13.03
N THR A 79 -14.47 -12.06 12.28
CA THR A 79 -13.83 -13.34 12.61
C THR A 79 -12.32 -13.32 12.27
N GLU A 80 -11.57 -14.31 12.76
CA GLU A 80 -10.16 -14.47 12.39
C GLU A 80 -9.97 -14.72 10.88
N GLU A 81 -10.98 -15.23 10.18
CA GLU A 81 -10.92 -15.41 8.73
C GLU A 81 -11.13 -14.10 7.98
N GLU A 82 -12.00 -13.22 8.49
CA GLU A 82 -12.30 -11.92 7.87
C GLU A 82 -11.25 -10.85 8.18
N TRP A 83 -10.75 -10.82 9.43
CA TRP A 83 -9.70 -9.91 9.87
C TRP A 83 -8.83 -10.59 10.93
N PRO A 84 -7.79 -11.32 10.51
CA PRO A 84 -6.92 -12.08 11.41
C PRO A 84 -6.17 -11.15 12.36
N SER A 85 -5.85 -11.68 13.54
CA SER A 85 -4.95 -11.01 14.47
C SER A 85 -3.56 -10.87 13.84
N ALA A 86 -2.96 -9.69 13.98
CA ALA A 86 -1.62 -9.44 13.49
C ALA A 86 -0.61 -10.31 14.26
N THR A 87 0.33 -10.92 13.54
CA THR A 87 1.43 -11.71 14.10
C THR A 87 2.81 -11.11 13.79
N THR A 88 2.85 -10.16 12.86
CA THR A 88 4.06 -9.45 12.44
C THR A 88 3.80 -7.94 12.39
N ALA A 89 4.86 -7.16 12.61
CA ALA A 89 4.79 -5.71 12.45
C ALA A 89 4.66 -5.36 10.96
N LEU A 90 3.92 -4.29 10.67
CA LEU A 90 3.75 -3.76 9.33
C LEU A 90 4.61 -2.51 9.17
N THR A 91 5.46 -2.48 8.15
CA THR A 91 6.10 -1.24 7.74
C THR A 91 5.16 -0.52 6.78
N LYS A 92 4.63 0.63 7.19
CA LYS A 92 3.90 1.54 6.29
C LYS A 92 4.83 2.59 5.75
N THR A 93 4.64 2.95 4.49
CA THR A 93 5.37 4.04 3.83
C THR A 93 4.41 5.14 3.44
N PHE A 94 4.81 6.41 3.51
CA PHE A 94 3.86 7.47 3.24
C PHE A 94 3.56 7.62 1.75
N PHE A 95 4.57 7.91 0.94
CA PHE A 95 4.36 8.15 -0.49
C PHE A 95 4.16 6.84 -1.27
N ALA A 96 4.95 5.81 -0.96
CA ALA A 96 4.81 4.52 -1.65
C ALA A 96 3.43 3.89 -1.41
N ASP A 97 2.91 3.84 -0.18
CA ASP A 97 1.58 3.24 0.07
C ASP A 97 0.48 3.98 -0.71
N HIS A 98 0.57 5.32 -0.82
CA HIS A 98 -0.37 6.11 -1.63
C HIS A 98 -0.28 5.81 -3.13
N ALA A 99 0.93 5.58 -3.65
CA ALA A 99 1.13 5.16 -5.04
C ALA A 99 0.59 3.74 -5.27
N ILE A 100 0.95 2.80 -4.39
CA ILE A 100 0.51 1.40 -4.42
C ILE A 100 -1.02 1.33 -4.39
N SER A 101 -1.67 2.04 -3.48
CA SER A 101 -3.13 2.04 -3.38
C SER A 101 -3.79 2.43 -4.71
N LYS A 102 -3.27 3.45 -5.40
CA LYS A 102 -3.79 3.89 -6.69
C LYS A 102 -3.52 2.88 -7.80
N ILE A 103 -2.32 2.30 -7.85
CA ILE A 103 -1.95 1.28 -8.83
C ILE A 103 -2.84 0.05 -8.67
N ILE A 104 -3.05 -0.42 -7.44
CA ILE A 104 -3.85 -1.61 -7.13
C ILE A 104 -5.34 -1.38 -7.37
N GLU A 105 -5.87 -0.19 -7.06
CA GLU A 105 -7.25 0.18 -7.39
C GLU A 105 -7.53 0.02 -8.90
N SER A 106 -6.65 0.57 -9.75
CA SER A 106 -6.76 0.42 -11.20
C SER A 106 -6.51 -1.01 -11.67
N TYR A 107 -5.53 -1.71 -11.10
CA TYR A 107 -5.22 -3.09 -11.45
C TYR A 107 -6.42 -4.01 -11.19
N ASN A 108 -7.07 -3.87 -10.03
CA ASN A 108 -8.28 -4.62 -9.69
C ASN A 108 -9.47 -4.26 -10.59
N SER A 109 -9.45 -3.09 -11.22
CA SER A 109 -10.41 -2.68 -12.24
C SER A 109 -10.08 -3.20 -13.64
N GLY A 110 -8.99 -3.96 -13.80
CA GLY A 110 -8.52 -4.53 -15.06
C GLY A 110 -7.60 -3.62 -15.87
N GLU A 111 -7.14 -2.50 -15.31
CA GLU A 111 -6.29 -1.52 -15.99
C GLU A 111 -4.88 -1.47 -15.38
N ILE A 112 -3.86 -1.62 -16.21
CA ILE A 112 -2.46 -1.39 -15.82
C ILE A 112 -2.10 0.06 -16.17
N LEU A 113 -2.02 0.92 -15.16
CA LEU A 113 -1.63 2.32 -15.34
C LEU A 113 -0.18 2.43 -15.79
N LYS A 114 0.07 3.13 -16.90
CA LYS A 114 1.44 3.44 -17.35
C LYS A 114 2.08 4.57 -16.56
N GLU A 115 1.25 5.51 -16.13
CA GLU A 115 1.63 6.62 -15.26
C GLU A 115 0.41 7.09 -14.48
N GLY A 116 0.63 7.80 -13.38
CA GLY A 116 -0.45 8.31 -12.57
C GLY A 116 0.00 9.26 -11.47
N MET A 117 -0.98 9.88 -10.84
CA MET A 117 -0.79 10.76 -9.70
C MET A 117 -1.81 10.42 -8.63
N SER A 118 -1.36 10.38 -7.38
CA SER A 118 -2.20 10.29 -6.20
C SER A 118 -2.01 11.55 -5.36
N ALA A 119 -3.10 12.28 -5.12
CA ALA A 119 -3.13 13.48 -4.32
C ALA A 119 -4.13 13.31 -3.18
N TRP A 120 -3.77 13.80 -2.00
CA TRP A 120 -4.55 13.75 -0.77
C TRP A 120 -4.75 15.19 -0.28
N TYR A 121 -5.98 15.51 0.13
CA TYR A 121 -6.41 16.84 0.59
C TYR A 121 -6.98 16.75 2.00
#